data_AF-A0A7L7VP98-F1
#
_entry.id   AF-A0A7L7VP98-F1
#
_cell.length_a   1.000
_cell.length_b   1.000
_cell.length_c   1.000
_cell.angle_alpha   90.00
_cell.angle_beta   90.00
_cell.angle_gamma   90.00
#
_symmetry.space_group_name_H-M   'P 1'
#
loop_
_entity.id
_entity.type
_entity.pdbx_description
1 polymer ?
#
loop_
_entity_poly.entity_id
_entity_poly.type
_entity_poly.pdbx_seq_one_letter_code
_entity_poly.pdbx_strand_id
1 'polypeptide(L)'
;MESPAPAPAPVRILTVCTGNICRSPVAERLLQAGLDQVLPGGFEVTSAGTRAMVGDPMQPLSGDIVRMFGGNPNGFVSRQLTGKILRGVDLVLTMTSGHRGEVLQQDASLLKRTFTIREFARMLDVLDDRADGSPTQAGTADGGSPLSANTAFWRGLPARAAAVRHLSLPADSADNDIIDPYRRGPEVYRQMEDELAPAIVSVLRHARLNAPA
;
A
#
# COMPACT_ATOMS: atom_id res chain seq x y z
N MET A 1 -36.55 -6.76 16.69
CA MET A 1 -35.49 -5.74 16.65
C MET A 1 -34.35 -6.35 15.86
N GLU A 2 -34.27 -6.03 14.57
CA GLU A 2 -33.17 -6.47 13.71
C GLU A 2 -31.89 -5.81 14.23
N SER A 3 -30.87 -6.60 14.61
CA SER A 3 -29.55 -6.03 14.94
C SER A 3 -29.03 -5.27 13.72
N PRO A 4 -28.40 -4.09 13.89
CA PRO A 4 -27.82 -3.38 12.75
C PRO A 4 -26.77 -4.28 12.08
N ALA A 5 -26.82 -4.36 10.75
CA ALA A 5 -25.83 -5.10 9.97
C ALA A 5 -24.41 -4.64 10.36
N PRO A 6 -23.43 -5.56 10.48
CA PRO A 6 -22.08 -5.20 10.87
C PRO A 6 -21.51 -4.16 9.89
N ALA A 7 -20.86 -3.13 10.43
CA ALA A 7 -20.18 -2.14 9.61
C ALA A 7 -19.19 -2.83 8.66
N PRO A 8 -19.09 -2.39 7.40
CA PRO A 8 -18.19 -3.00 6.43
C PRO A 8 -16.75 -2.96 6.94
N ALA A 9 -16.04 -4.08 6.85
CA ALA A 9 -14.64 -4.15 7.24
C ALA A 9 -13.77 -3.23 6.36
N PRO A 10 -12.72 -2.60 6.93
CA PRO A 10 -11.81 -1.75 6.18
C PRO A 10 -11.06 -2.54 5.10
N VAL A 11 -10.58 -1.81 4.10
CA VAL A 11 -9.68 -2.34 3.08
C VAL A 11 -8.33 -2.63 3.73
N ARG A 12 -7.86 -3.87 3.63
CA ARG A 12 -6.60 -4.31 4.25
C ARG A 12 -5.45 -4.24 3.25
N ILE A 13 -4.50 -3.35 3.52
CA ILE A 13 -3.28 -3.18 2.72
C ILE A 13 -2.09 -3.69 3.54
N LEU A 14 -1.28 -4.56 2.95
CA LEU A 14 -0.06 -5.08 3.56
C LEU A 14 1.16 -4.54 2.81
N THR A 15 2.09 -3.87 3.50
CA THR A 15 3.39 -3.50 2.94
C THR A 15 4.47 -4.50 3.35
N VAL A 16 5.35 -4.90 2.43
CA VAL A 16 6.32 -5.99 2.69
C VAL A 16 7.74 -5.60 2.30
N CYS A 17 8.69 -5.76 3.23
CA CYS A 17 10.12 -5.67 2.96
C CYS A 17 10.87 -6.86 3.58
N THR A 18 12.21 -6.81 3.67
CA THR A 18 12.99 -7.89 4.29
C THR A 18 12.85 -7.89 5.81
N GLY A 19 13.42 -6.88 6.48
CA GLY A 19 13.55 -6.84 7.95
C GLY A 19 12.35 -6.27 8.70
N ASN A 20 11.40 -5.64 8.01
CA ASN A 20 10.28 -4.90 8.60
C ASN A 20 10.66 -3.84 9.62
N ILE A 21 11.76 -3.11 9.37
CA ILE A 21 12.20 -2.00 10.22
C ILE A 21 12.55 -0.71 9.46
N CYS A 22 12.71 -0.75 8.12
CA CYS A 22 13.01 0.44 7.31
C CYS A 22 11.88 0.78 6.32
N ARG A 23 11.88 0.14 5.15
CA ARG A 23 11.01 0.48 4.00
C ARG A 23 9.52 0.24 4.22
N SER A 24 9.12 -1.00 4.55
CA SER A 24 7.70 -1.32 4.74
C SER A 24 7.05 -0.59 5.91
N PRO A 25 7.73 -0.35 7.05
CA PRO A 25 7.19 0.50 8.12
C PRO A 25 6.97 1.95 7.69
N VAL A 26 7.87 2.54 6.90
CA VAL A 26 7.67 3.90 6.35
C VAL A 26 6.40 3.92 5.48
N ALA A 27 6.28 2.97 4.55
CA ALA A 27 5.11 2.86 3.69
C ALA A 27 3.82 2.65 4.50
N GLU A 28 3.84 1.81 5.54
CA GLU A 28 2.69 1.58 6.42
C GLU A 28 2.22 2.89 7.08
N ARG A 29 3.12 3.57 7.79
CA ARG A 29 2.76 4.74 8.60
C ARG A 29 2.26 5.89 7.75
N LEU A 30 2.88 6.11 6.60
CA LEU A 30 2.51 7.21 5.71
C LEU A 30 1.23 6.92 4.91
N LEU A 31 1.05 5.69 4.42
CA LEU A 31 -0.20 5.31 3.78
C LEU A 31 -1.36 5.33 4.78
N GLN A 32 -1.20 4.79 5.99
CA GLN A 32 -2.24 4.84 7.02
C GLN A 32 -2.64 6.28 7.33
N ALA A 33 -1.67 7.14 7.65
CA ALA A 33 -1.93 8.54 7.97
C ALA A 33 -2.64 9.28 6.83
N GLY A 34 -2.19 9.08 5.59
CA GLY A 34 -2.79 9.71 4.42
C GLY A 34 -4.20 9.19 4.11
N LEU A 35 -4.41 7.88 4.19
CA LEU A 35 -5.71 7.25 3.91
C LEU A 35 -6.75 7.55 4.98
N ASP A 36 -6.34 7.71 6.24
CA ASP A 36 -7.22 8.17 7.32
C ASP A 36 -7.75 9.59 7.07
N GLN A 37 -6.99 10.45 6.38
CA GLN A 37 -7.49 11.77 5.96
C GLN A 37 -8.48 11.69 4.80
N VAL A 38 -8.46 10.60 4.01
CA VAL A 38 -9.38 10.40 2.89
C VAL A 38 -10.70 9.84 3.38
N LEU A 39 -10.64 8.74 4.15
CA LEU A 39 -11.82 8.08 4.69
C LEU A 39 -11.47 7.40 6.02
N PRO A 40 -11.71 8.07 7.17
CA PRO A 40 -11.45 7.50 8.48
C PRO A 40 -12.12 6.13 8.65
N GLY A 41 -11.33 5.12 9.04
CA GLY A 41 -11.82 3.74 9.20
C GLY A 41 -12.10 2.98 7.90
N GLY A 42 -11.82 3.58 6.73
CA GLY A 42 -11.93 2.92 5.43
C GLY A 42 -10.78 1.96 5.12
N PHE A 43 -9.64 2.12 5.80
CA PHE A 43 -8.40 1.42 5.51
C PHE A 43 -7.70 0.93 6.77
N GLU A 44 -7.10 -0.24 6.68
CA GLU A 44 -6.17 -0.80 7.65
C GLU A 44 -4.87 -1.13 6.90
N VAL A 45 -3.85 -0.31 7.10
CA VAL A 45 -2.52 -0.53 6.55
C VAL A 45 -1.63 -1.13 7.61
N THR A 46 -1.02 -2.26 7.28
CA THR A 46 -0.05 -2.92 8.15
C THR A 46 1.18 -3.35 7.35
N SER A 47 2.27 -3.71 8.02
CA SER A 47 3.48 -4.19 7.37
C SER A 47 3.97 -5.52 7.92
N ALA A 48 4.81 -6.20 7.16
CA ALA A 48 5.52 -7.39 7.62
C ALA A 48 6.88 -7.53 6.91
N GLY A 49 7.71 -8.44 7.42
CA GLY A 49 9.06 -8.71 6.91
C GLY A 49 9.20 -10.15 6.47
N THR A 50 9.78 -10.39 5.30
CA THR A 50 10.02 -11.77 4.84
C THR A 50 11.11 -12.48 5.66
N ARG A 51 12.04 -11.70 6.23
CA ARG A 51 13.08 -12.11 7.18
C ARG A 51 13.13 -11.06 8.29
N ALA A 52 12.03 -10.95 9.03
CA ALA A 52 11.79 -9.84 9.93
C ALA A 52 12.75 -9.87 11.14
N MET A 53 13.15 -8.70 11.59
CA MET A 53 13.86 -8.52 12.86
C MET A 53 12.84 -8.43 14.00
N VAL A 54 12.06 -9.51 14.20
CA VAL A 54 10.84 -9.54 15.03
C VAL A 54 11.03 -8.92 16.41
N GLY A 55 10.13 -8.01 16.78
CA GLY A 55 10.17 -7.31 18.08
C GLY A 55 10.96 -6.01 18.06
N ASP A 56 11.80 -5.79 17.03
CA ASP A 56 12.57 -4.56 16.91
C ASP A 56 11.68 -3.36 16.56
N PRO A 57 12.03 -2.16 17.04
CA PRO A 57 11.41 -0.93 16.60
C PRO A 57 11.81 -0.58 15.16
N MET A 58 11.12 0.40 14.59
CA MET A 58 11.53 1.01 13.34
C MET A 58 12.94 1.62 13.46
N GLN A 59 13.74 1.55 12.40
CA GLN A 59 15.04 2.21 12.35
C GLN A 59 14.88 3.73 12.56
N PRO A 60 15.75 4.39 13.35
CA PRO A 60 15.59 5.80 13.67
C PRO A 60 15.46 6.71 12.44
N LEU A 61 16.31 6.54 11.43
CA LEU A 61 16.26 7.34 10.19
C LEU A 61 14.97 7.12 9.40
N SER A 62 14.41 5.91 9.43
CA SER A 62 13.08 5.64 8.87
C SER A 62 11.98 6.31 9.69
N GLY A 63 12.13 6.34 11.02
CA GLY A 63 11.22 7.08 11.91
C GLY A 63 11.25 8.58 11.65
N ASP A 64 12.41 9.15 11.33
CA ASP A 64 12.55 10.56 10.99
C ASP A 64 11.86 10.90 9.67
N ILE A 65 12.00 10.05 8.65
CA ILE A 65 11.24 10.17 7.40
C ILE A 65 9.73 10.15 7.70
N VAL A 66 9.25 9.19 8.50
CA VAL A 66 7.83 9.12 8.87
C VAL A 66 7.34 10.42 9.53
N ARG A 67 8.11 10.98 10.46
CA ARG A 67 7.76 12.26 11.11
C ARG A 67 7.75 13.42 10.13
N MET A 68 8.73 13.47 9.23
CA MET A 68 8.88 14.54 8.24
C MET A 68 7.65 14.64 7.33
N PHE A 69 7.07 13.51 6.94
CA PHE A 69 5.85 13.44 6.13
C PHE A 69 4.56 13.39 6.95
N GLY A 70 4.60 13.74 8.24
CA GLY A 70 3.40 13.88 9.09
C GLY A 70 2.83 12.58 9.63
N GLY A 71 3.54 11.46 9.52
CA GLY A 71 3.18 10.19 10.14
C GLY A 71 3.70 10.05 11.59
N ASN A 72 3.27 8.99 12.27
CA ASN A 72 3.70 8.65 13.62
C ASN A 72 4.52 7.34 13.63
N PRO A 73 5.81 7.36 14.00
CA PRO A 73 6.63 6.15 14.06
C PRO A 73 6.49 5.37 15.38
N ASN A 74 5.87 5.97 16.41
CA ASN A 74 5.86 5.42 17.76
C ASN A 74 5.03 4.14 17.85
N GLY A 75 5.42 3.24 18.77
CA GLY A 75 4.73 1.98 19.01
C GLY A 75 4.81 0.98 17.84
N PHE A 76 5.67 1.25 16.84
CA PHE A 76 5.94 0.28 15.78
C PHE A 76 6.75 -0.90 16.33
N VAL A 77 6.32 -2.12 15.99
CA VAL A 77 7.02 -3.36 16.33
C VAL A 77 7.04 -4.23 15.08
N SER A 78 8.23 -4.62 14.64
CA SER A 78 8.41 -5.45 13.47
C SER A 78 7.81 -6.86 13.68
N ARG A 79 7.32 -7.46 12.60
CA ARG A 79 6.74 -8.82 12.62
C ARG A 79 7.06 -9.62 11.36
N GLN A 80 7.16 -10.92 11.55
CA GLN A 80 7.44 -11.89 10.48
C GLN A 80 6.22 -12.08 9.59
N LEU A 81 6.44 -12.04 8.27
CA LEU A 81 5.44 -12.41 7.27
C LEU A 81 5.08 -13.89 7.44
N THR A 82 3.79 -14.15 7.59
CA THR A 82 3.24 -15.50 7.71
C THR A 82 1.96 -15.60 6.87
N GLY A 83 1.59 -16.82 6.48
CA GLY A 83 0.31 -17.08 5.80
C GLY A 83 -0.90 -16.57 6.60
N LYS A 84 -0.83 -16.55 7.94
CA LYS A 84 -1.89 -15.97 8.78
C LYS A 84 -2.07 -14.47 8.55
N ILE A 85 -0.99 -13.71 8.36
CA ILE A 85 -1.04 -12.27 8.05
C ILE A 85 -1.60 -12.04 6.65
N LEU A 86 -1.26 -12.91 5.70
CA LEU A 86 -1.73 -12.81 4.32
C LEU A 86 -3.25 -13.05 4.17
N ARG A 87 -3.88 -13.76 5.14
CA ARG A 87 -5.31 -14.08 5.07
C ARG A 87 -6.18 -12.83 5.09
N GLY A 88 -6.91 -12.66 3.99
CA GLY A 88 -7.89 -11.60 3.83
C GLY A 88 -7.30 -10.23 3.52
N VAL A 89 -6.01 -10.15 3.21
CA VAL A 89 -5.41 -8.94 2.63
C VAL A 89 -6.03 -8.68 1.27
N ASP A 90 -6.47 -7.44 1.05
CA ASP A 90 -7.08 -7.00 -0.20
C ASP A 90 -6.01 -6.56 -1.22
N LEU A 91 -4.87 -6.03 -0.74
CA LEU A 91 -3.74 -5.56 -1.54
C LEU A 91 -2.41 -5.75 -0.80
N VAL A 92 -1.40 -6.29 -1.47
CA VAL A 92 -0.02 -6.39 -0.98
C VAL A 92 0.89 -5.49 -1.82
N LEU A 93 1.61 -4.58 -1.16
CA LEU A 93 2.58 -3.66 -1.76
C LEU A 93 3.99 -4.01 -1.27
N THR A 94 4.80 -4.60 -2.14
CA THR A 94 6.16 -4.99 -1.79
C THR A 94 7.17 -3.91 -2.13
N MET A 95 8.31 -3.90 -1.43
CA MET A 95 9.37 -2.94 -1.69
C MET A 95 10.28 -3.37 -2.85
N THR A 96 10.34 -4.65 -3.17
CA THR A 96 11.06 -5.17 -4.33
C THR A 96 10.29 -6.29 -5.02
N SER A 97 10.71 -6.61 -6.24
CA SER A 97 10.22 -7.75 -7.02
C SER A 97 10.58 -9.08 -6.34
N GLY A 98 11.72 -9.14 -5.64
CA GLY A 98 12.10 -10.28 -4.81
C GLY A 98 11.12 -10.50 -3.64
N HIS A 99 10.74 -9.44 -2.93
CA HIS A 99 9.72 -9.52 -1.87
C HIS A 99 8.37 -9.98 -2.42
N ARG A 100 7.99 -9.54 -3.63
CA ARG A 100 6.79 -10.04 -4.32
C ARG A 100 6.89 -11.54 -4.55
N GLY A 101 8.04 -12.04 -5.00
CA GLY A 101 8.30 -13.47 -5.13
C GLY A 101 8.13 -14.21 -3.80
N GLU A 102 8.72 -13.70 -2.71
CA GLU A 102 8.63 -14.31 -1.37
C GLU A 102 7.17 -14.34 -0.84
N VAL A 103 6.35 -13.32 -1.11
CA VAL A 103 4.91 -13.32 -0.79
C VAL A 103 4.18 -14.43 -1.58
N LEU A 104 4.43 -14.54 -2.88
CA LEU A 104 3.74 -15.50 -3.76
C LEU A 104 4.17 -16.94 -3.50
N GLN A 105 5.37 -17.15 -2.95
CA GLN A 105 5.80 -18.47 -2.45
C GLN A 105 5.02 -18.88 -1.20
N GLN A 106 4.63 -17.93 -0.34
CA GLN A 106 3.78 -18.23 0.82
C GLN A 106 2.31 -18.43 0.44
N ASP A 107 1.79 -17.61 -0.49
CA ASP A 107 0.40 -17.72 -0.97
C ASP A 107 0.28 -17.27 -2.44
N ALA A 108 0.21 -18.25 -3.34
CA ALA A 108 0.08 -18.00 -4.77
C ALA A 108 -1.28 -17.39 -5.17
N SER A 109 -2.31 -17.50 -4.32
CA SER A 109 -3.63 -16.93 -4.61
C SER A 109 -3.61 -15.39 -4.68
N LEU A 110 -2.58 -14.78 -4.08
CA LEU A 110 -2.37 -13.33 -4.06
C LEU A 110 -1.70 -12.78 -5.33
N LEU A 111 -1.46 -13.60 -6.36
CA LEU A 111 -0.82 -13.19 -7.62
C LEU A 111 -1.43 -11.92 -8.23
N LYS A 112 -2.77 -11.82 -8.20
CA LYS A 112 -3.53 -10.71 -8.78
C LYS A 112 -3.66 -9.50 -7.84
N ARG A 113 -3.13 -9.60 -6.61
CA ARG A 113 -3.25 -8.59 -5.54
C ARG A 113 -1.90 -8.15 -4.99
N THR A 114 -0.79 -8.63 -5.56
CA THR A 114 0.57 -8.34 -5.10
C THR A 114 1.35 -7.63 -6.19
N PHE A 115 1.86 -6.45 -5.86
CA PHE A 115 2.61 -5.55 -6.75
C PHE A 115 3.79 -4.96 -5.98
N THR A 116 4.84 -4.52 -6.68
CA THR A 116 5.76 -3.58 -6.02
C THR A 116 5.06 -2.23 -5.90
N ILE A 117 5.40 -1.44 -4.87
CA ILE A 117 4.71 -0.17 -4.64
C ILE A 117 4.92 0.82 -5.79
N ARG A 118 6.11 0.84 -6.40
CA ARG A 118 6.42 1.70 -7.57
C ARG A 118 5.69 1.26 -8.83
N GLU A 119 5.60 -0.06 -9.06
CA GLU A 119 4.80 -0.61 -10.15
C GLU A 119 3.33 -0.25 -10.00
N PHE A 120 2.79 -0.41 -8.78
CA PHE A 120 1.40 -0.10 -8.48
C PHE A 120 1.10 1.38 -8.70
N ALA A 121 1.95 2.28 -8.20
CA ALA A 121 1.83 3.72 -8.39
C ALA A 121 1.72 4.11 -9.88
N ARG A 122 2.62 3.61 -10.73
CA ARG A 122 2.56 3.86 -12.18
C ARG A 122 1.25 3.37 -12.82
N MET A 123 0.72 2.23 -12.39
CA MET A 123 -0.58 1.75 -12.87
C MET A 123 -1.73 2.65 -12.43
N LEU A 124 -1.67 3.21 -11.21
CA LEU A 124 -2.67 4.16 -10.74
C LEU A 124 -2.64 5.45 -11.55
N ASP A 125 -1.45 5.98 -11.85
CA ASP A 125 -1.31 7.19 -12.68
C ASP A 125 -1.96 6.97 -14.07
N VAL A 126 -1.73 5.81 -14.71
CA VAL A 126 -2.39 5.44 -15.98
C VAL A 126 -3.91 5.34 -15.85
N LEU A 127 -4.42 4.81 -14.73
CA LEU A 127 -5.86 4.72 -14.49
C LEU A 127 -6.49 6.10 -14.28
N ASP A 128 -5.82 6.98 -13.53
CA ASP A 128 -6.29 8.33 -13.26
C ASP A 128 -6.31 9.16 -14.56
N ASP A 129 -5.24 9.13 -15.36
CA ASP A 129 -5.15 9.85 -16.64
C ASP A 129 -6.26 9.43 -17.62
N ARG A 130 -6.68 8.17 -17.58
CA ARG A 130 -7.78 7.64 -18.41
C ARG A 130 -9.16 8.02 -17.88
N ALA A 131 -9.29 8.12 -16.57
CA ALA A 131 -10.53 8.58 -15.93
C ALA A 131 -10.78 10.06 -16.22
N ASP A 132 -9.74 10.89 -16.31
CA ASP A 132 -9.85 12.31 -16.68
C ASP A 132 -10.39 12.54 -18.11
N GLY A 133 -10.33 11.51 -18.98
CA GLY A 133 -10.87 11.54 -20.35
C GLY A 133 -12.30 11.00 -20.51
N SER A 134 -12.91 10.48 -19.44
CA SER A 134 -14.26 9.88 -19.46
C SER A 134 -15.10 10.52 -18.35
N PRO A 135 -16.32 11.02 -18.60
CA PRO A 135 -17.19 11.44 -17.51
C PRO A 135 -17.53 10.19 -16.69
N THR A 136 -16.79 9.96 -15.61
CA THR A 136 -17.10 8.88 -14.68
C THR A 136 -18.37 9.31 -13.97
N GLN A 137 -19.50 8.77 -14.41
CA GLN A 137 -20.73 8.86 -13.64
C GLN A 137 -20.41 8.27 -12.27
N ALA A 138 -20.31 9.14 -11.27
CA ALA A 138 -20.49 8.75 -9.89
C ALA A 138 -21.86 8.06 -9.84
N GLY A 139 -21.84 6.73 -9.90
CA GLY A 139 -23.04 5.92 -9.80
C GLY A 139 -23.67 6.21 -8.47
N THR A 140 -24.68 7.07 -8.47
CA THR A 140 -25.71 7.05 -7.45
C THR A 140 -26.48 5.76 -7.66
N ALA A 141 -26.52 4.91 -6.63
CA ALA A 141 -27.50 3.85 -6.35
C ALA A 141 -26.83 2.57 -5.83
N ASP A 142 -26.45 2.59 -4.57
CA ASP A 142 -26.99 1.64 -3.61
C ASP A 142 -27.04 2.39 -2.27
N GLY A 143 -28.07 2.20 -1.45
CA GLY A 143 -28.22 2.81 -0.13
C GLY A 143 -27.17 2.36 0.90
N GLY A 144 -25.95 2.04 0.47
CA GLY A 144 -24.84 1.58 1.28
C GLY A 144 -24.02 2.75 1.84
N SER A 145 -23.33 2.48 2.96
CA SER A 145 -22.44 3.47 3.59
C SER A 145 -21.24 3.83 2.69
N PRO A 146 -20.64 5.03 2.83
CA PRO A 146 -19.39 5.41 2.13
C PRO A 146 -18.28 4.36 2.30
N LEU A 147 -18.18 3.75 3.48
CA LEU A 147 -17.23 2.67 3.75
C LEU A 147 -17.49 1.43 2.87
N SER A 148 -18.75 1.06 2.64
CA SER A 148 -19.11 -0.07 1.77
C SER A 148 -18.71 0.19 0.33
N ALA A 149 -18.97 1.40 -0.19
CA ALA A 149 -18.59 1.80 -1.54
C ALA A 149 -17.07 1.81 -1.71
N ASN A 150 -16.33 2.37 -0.75
CA ASN A 150 -14.87 2.35 -0.72
C ASN A 150 -14.32 0.92 -0.74
N THR A 151 -14.86 0.05 0.12
CA THR A 151 -14.43 -1.36 0.20
C THR A 151 -14.66 -2.10 -1.12
N ALA A 152 -15.81 -1.90 -1.78
CA ALA A 152 -16.08 -2.50 -3.09
C ALA A 152 -15.10 -1.99 -4.16
N PHE A 153 -14.88 -0.67 -4.22
CA PHE A 153 -13.96 -0.04 -5.17
C PHE A 153 -12.53 -0.60 -5.05
N TRP A 154 -11.98 -0.59 -3.84
CA TRP A 154 -10.59 -0.98 -3.58
C TRP A 154 -10.36 -2.48 -3.74
N ARG A 155 -11.34 -3.33 -3.41
CA ARG A 155 -11.24 -4.78 -3.70
C ARG A 155 -11.20 -5.09 -5.19
N GLY A 156 -11.81 -4.24 -6.03
CA GLY A 156 -11.73 -4.33 -7.49
C GLY A 156 -10.50 -3.65 -8.11
N LEU A 157 -9.80 -2.79 -7.37
CA LEU A 157 -8.68 -2.01 -7.88
C LEU A 157 -7.49 -2.86 -8.35
N PRO A 158 -7.04 -3.92 -7.63
CA PRO A 158 -5.95 -4.78 -8.10
C PRO A 158 -6.17 -5.35 -9.51
N ALA A 159 -7.40 -5.75 -9.83
CA ALA A 159 -7.75 -6.28 -11.15
C ALA A 159 -7.69 -5.20 -12.24
N ARG A 160 -8.20 -3.99 -11.93
CA ARG A 160 -8.14 -2.83 -12.85
C ARG A 160 -6.70 -2.39 -13.10
N ALA A 161 -5.89 -2.30 -12.05
CA ALA A 161 -4.46 -1.98 -12.16
C ALA A 161 -3.74 -3.01 -13.02
N ALA A 162 -3.94 -4.31 -12.75
CA ALA A 162 -3.33 -5.38 -13.54
C ALA A 162 -3.70 -5.33 -15.04
N ALA A 163 -4.90 -4.85 -15.39
CA ALA A 163 -5.33 -4.72 -16.78
C ALA A 163 -4.54 -3.65 -17.56
N VAL A 164 -4.02 -2.62 -16.89
CA VAL A 164 -3.21 -1.55 -17.51
C VAL A 164 -1.70 -1.72 -17.33
N ARG A 165 -1.25 -2.81 -16.68
CA ARG A 165 0.17 -3.09 -16.40
C ARG A 165 1.10 -2.96 -17.62
N HIS A 166 0.62 -3.37 -18.80
CA HIS A 166 1.38 -3.30 -20.05
C HIS A 166 1.69 -1.87 -20.52
N LEU A 167 0.98 -0.87 -19.98
CA LEU A 167 1.14 0.55 -20.29
C LEU A 167 1.98 1.29 -19.25
N SER A 168 2.29 0.63 -18.13
CA SER A 168 3.00 1.19 -16.98
C SER A 168 4.35 0.49 -16.77
N LEU A 169 4.91 -0.10 -17.82
CA LEU A 169 6.19 -0.79 -17.77
C LEU A 169 7.31 0.23 -17.52
N PRO A 170 8.22 -0.02 -16.57
CA PRO A 170 9.37 0.85 -16.38
C PRO A 170 10.36 0.69 -17.55
N ALA A 171 11.28 1.66 -17.67
CA ALA A 171 12.40 1.56 -18.61
C ALA A 171 13.36 0.43 -18.21
N ASP A 172 13.67 0.31 -16.91
CA ASP A 172 14.37 -0.82 -16.33
C ASP A 172 13.49 -1.54 -15.31
N SER A 173 13.50 -2.88 -15.33
CA SER A 173 12.87 -3.71 -14.30
C SER A 173 13.30 -3.35 -12.87
N ALA A 174 14.54 -2.86 -12.68
CA ALA A 174 15.06 -2.39 -11.39
C ALA A 174 14.32 -1.15 -10.86
N ASP A 175 13.66 -0.37 -11.72
CA ASP A 175 12.86 0.80 -11.32
C ASP A 175 11.53 0.41 -10.61
N ASN A 176 11.26 -0.90 -10.49
CA ASN A 176 10.19 -1.41 -9.63
C ASN A 176 10.62 -1.51 -8.17
N ASP A 177 11.92 -1.54 -7.89
CA ASP A 177 12.47 -1.87 -6.59
C ASP A 177 12.84 -0.59 -5.82
N ILE A 178 12.72 -0.66 -4.49
CA ILE A 178 13.15 0.35 -3.54
C ILE A 178 14.48 -0.08 -2.91
N ILE A 179 15.48 0.79 -2.99
CA ILE A 179 16.82 0.55 -2.45
C ILE A 179 16.77 0.20 -0.97
N ASP A 180 17.59 -0.77 -0.55
CA ASP A 180 17.68 -1.18 0.85
C ASP A 180 18.64 -0.29 1.65
N PRO A 181 18.15 0.51 2.61
CA PRO A 181 19.01 1.40 3.38
C PRO A 181 19.61 0.72 4.63
N TYR A 182 19.25 -0.53 4.94
CA TYR A 182 19.69 -1.16 6.19
C TYR A 182 21.21 -1.27 6.28
N ARG A 183 21.78 -0.80 7.40
CA ARG A 183 23.24 -0.70 7.64
C ARG A 183 24.00 0.18 6.63
N ARG A 184 23.30 1.11 5.98
CA ARG A 184 23.88 2.10 5.06
C ARG A 184 23.84 3.51 5.66
N GLY A 185 24.55 4.45 5.04
CA GLY A 185 24.57 5.84 5.48
C GLY A 185 23.27 6.60 5.17
N PRO A 186 23.10 7.81 5.74
CA PRO A 186 21.89 8.63 5.57
C PRO A 186 21.54 8.95 4.11
N GLU A 187 22.53 8.97 3.22
CA GLU A 187 22.35 9.16 1.78
C GLU A 187 21.47 8.08 1.15
N VAL A 188 21.59 6.82 1.60
CA VAL A 188 20.76 5.72 1.07
C VAL A 188 19.34 5.78 1.65
N TYR A 189 19.16 6.33 2.86
CA TYR A 189 17.83 6.61 3.40
C TYR A 189 17.12 7.71 2.62
N ARG A 190 17.84 8.78 2.21
CA ARG A 190 17.30 9.80 1.31
C ARG A 190 16.94 9.22 -0.05
N GLN A 191 17.78 8.36 -0.61
CA GLN A 191 17.43 7.68 -1.86
C GLN A 191 16.18 6.79 -1.71
N MET A 192 16.08 6.03 -0.61
CA MET A 192 14.87 5.25 -0.30
C MET A 192 13.63 6.17 -0.22
N GLU A 193 13.75 7.33 0.40
CA GLU A 193 12.69 8.34 0.46
C GLU A 193 12.29 8.85 -0.93
N ASP A 194 13.27 9.25 -1.75
CA ASP A 194 13.05 9.74 -3.13
C ASP A 194 12.35 8.69 -4.01
N GLU A 195 12.63 7.41 -3.80
CA GLU A 195 11.99 6.32 -4.54
C GLU A 195 10.59 5.96 -4.00
N LEU A 196 10.36 6.11 -2.69
CA LEU A 196 9.14 5.66 -2.01
C LEU A 196 8.06 6.74 -1.94
N ALA A 197 8.44 7.99 -1.68
CA ALA A 197 7.49 9.10 -1.47
C ALA A 197 6.60 9.36 -2.69
N PRO A 198 7.10 9.41 -3.94
CA PRO A 198 6.25 9.58 -5.12
C PRO A 198 5.21 8.46 -5.25
N ALA A 199 5.61 7.22 -4.96
CA ALA A 199 4.69 6.08 -5.04
C ALA A 199 3.57 6.16 -4.00
N ILE A 200 3.89 6.59 -2.77
CA ILE A 200 2.88 6.86 -1.73
C ILE A 200 1.94 7.99 -2.18
N VAL A 201 2.47 9.07 -2.75
CA VAL A 201 1.67 10.20 -3.25
C VAL A 201 0.69 9.75 -4.33
N SER A 202 1.09 8.93 -5.30
CA SER A 202 0.18 8.39 -6.32
C SER A 202 -0.95 7.56 -5.69
N VAL A 203 -0.65 6.70 -4.70
CA VAL A 203 -1.69 5.92 -4.00
C VAL A 203 -2.67 6.83 -3.27
N LEU A 204 -2.18 7.85 -2.57
CA LEU A 204 -3.02 8.81 -1.85
C LEU A 204 -3.83 9.72 -2.79
N ARG A 205 -3.25 10.12 -3.94
CA ARG A 205 -3.94 10.88 -4.99
C ARG A 205 -5.11 10.05 -5.53
N HIS A 206 -4.84 8.80 -5.92
CA HIS A 206 -5.88 7.90 -6.42
C HIS A 206 -7.02 7.72 -5.40
N ALA A 207 -6.67 7.58 -4.11
CA ALA A 207 -7.66 7.49 -3.04
C ALA A 207 -8.54 8.74 -2.94
N ARG A 208 -7.95 9.94 -3.03
CA ARG A 208 -8.69 11.21 -2.97
C ARG A 208 -9.61 11.42 -4.18
N LEU A 209 -9.14 11.09 -5.38
CA LEU A 209 -9.93 11.22 -6.61
C LEU A 209 -11.14 10.27 -6.64
N ASN A 210 -11.05 9.16 -5.92
CA ASN A 210 -12.08 8.11 -5.91
C ASN A 210 -12.75 7.97 -4.53
N ALA A 211 -12.65 9.00 -3.67
CA ALA A 211 -13.30 9.00 -2.37
C ALA A 211 -14.83 9.01 -2.56
N PRO A 212 -15.58 8.17 -1.82
CA PRO A 212 -17.04 8.23 -1.82
C PRO A 212 -17.51 9.60 -1.30
N ALA A 213 -18.59 10.12 -1.88
CA ALA A 213 -19.22 11.38 -1.47
C ALA A 213 -19.90 11.29 -0.09
#